data_AF-H2J9V7-F1
#
_entry.id   AF-H2J9V7-F1
#
_cell.length_a   1.000
_cell.length_b   1.000
_cell.length_c   1.000
_cell.angle_alpha   90.00
_cell.angle_beta   90.00
_cell.angle_gamma   90.00
#
_symmetry.space_group_name_H-M   'P 1'
#
loop_
_entity.id
_entity.type
_entity.pdbx_description
1 polymer ?
#
loop_
_entity_poly.entity_id
_entity_poly.type
_entity_poly.pdbx_seq_one_letter_code
_entity_poly.pdbx_strand_id
1 'polypeptide(L)'
;MSKVKLMLDVVNDMRSLADSIQAVCDAMVESDSAPKEVPATKTETAKEPDIPLEKVRMVLAEKSQLGFTAQVRGIIGKYGADKLSAVDKAYYADILKDAEVLGNG
;
A
#
# COMPACT_ATOMS: atom_id res chain seq x y z
N MET A 1 24.07 -22.30 32.41
CA MET A 1 23.45 -21.87 31.12
C MET A 1 24.56 -21.48 30.16
N SER A 2 24.67 -22.14 29.00
CA SER A 2 25.70 -21.82 28.01
C SER A 2 25.29 -20.63 27.14
N LYS A 3 26.24 -19.85 26.64
CA LYS A 3 26.00 -18.73 25.70
C LYS A 3 25.23 -19.18 24.45
N VAL A 4 25.47 -20.41 24.00
CA VAL A 4 24.77 -21.03 22.87
C VAL A 4 23.28 -21.22 23.17
N LYS A 5 22.94 -21.57 24.42
CA LYS A 5 21.54 -21.73 24.83
C LYS A 5 20.80 -20.38 24.86
N LEU A 6 21.44 -19.32 25.35
CA LEU A 6 20.87 -17.97 25.31
C LEU A 6 20.59 -17.50 23.88
N MET A 7 21.50 -17.76 22.94
CA MET A 7 21.29 -17.42 21.53
C MET A 7 20.12 -18.19 20.91
N LEU A 8 19.97 -19.48 21.26
CA LEU A 8 18.85 -20.29 20.78
C LEU A 8 17.50 -19.80 21.35
N ASP A 9 17.49 -19.44 22.63
CA ASP A 9 16.31 -18.90 23.29
C ASP A 9 15.89 -17.57 22.61
N VAL A 10 16.84 -16.67 22.32
CA VAL A 10 16.58 -15.41 21.57
C VAL A 10 16.01 -15.67 20.16
N VAL A 11 16.55 -16.65 19.42
CA VAL A 11 16.03 -16.99 18.10
C VAL A 11 14.60 -17.51 18.18
N ASN A 12 14.28 -18.27 19.22
CA ASN A 12 12.93 -18.79 19.43
C ASN A 12 11.93 -17.68 19.79
N ASP A 13 12.36 -16.72 20.61
CA ASP A 13 11.57 -15.54 20.97
C ASP A 13 11.30 -14.66 19.74
N MET A 14 12.29 -14.46 18.85
CA MET A 14 12.11 -13.69 17.61
C MET A 14 11.10 -14.36 16.67
N ARG A 15 11.09 -15.69 16.55
CA ARG A 15 10.09 -16.41 15.75
C ARG A 15 8.69 -16.28 16.34
N SER A 16 8.56 -16.46 17.65
CA SER A 16 7.27 -16.31 18.34
C SER A 16 6.72 -14.88 18.21
N LEU A 17 7.60 -13.88 18.22
CA LEU A 17 7.23 -12.49 17.97
C LEU A 17 6.77 -12.27 16.52
N ALA A 18 7.47 -12.85 15.54
CA ALA A 18 7.05 -12.78 14.14
C ALA A 18 5.67 -13.39 13.92
N ASP A 19 5.40 -14.56 14.52
CA ASP A 19 4.09 -15.21 14.47
C ASP A 19 3.00 -14.34 15.12
N SER A 20 3.33 -13.66 16.23
CA SER A 20 2.40 -12.75 16.91
C SER A 20 2.08 -11.51 16.06
N ILE A 21 3.07 -10.95 15.36
CA ILE A 21 2.88 -9.83 14.44
C ILE A 21 2.01 -10.26 13.25
N GLN A 22 2.28 -11.44 12.67
CA GLN A 22 1.49 -12.01 11.59
C GLN A 22 0.02 -12.17 12.02
N ALA A 23 -0.23 -12.73 13.21
CA ALA A 23 -1.58 -12.90 13.74
C ALA A 23 -2.33 -11.56 13.92
N VAL A 24 -1.63 -10.50 14.34
CA VAL A 24 -2.23 -9.15 14.47
C VAL A 24 -2.53 -8.56 13.09
N CYS A 25 -1.64 -8.73 12.11
CA CYS A 25 -1.88 -8.30 10.74
C CYS A 25 -3.07 -9.03 10.12
N ASP A 26 -3.17 -10.34 10.29
CA ASP A 26 -4.28 -11.15 9.78
C ASP A 26 -5.61 -10.73 10.44
N ALA A 27 -5.61 -10.50 11.76
CA ALA A 27 -6.79 -10.01 12.48
C ALA A 27 -7.24 -8.59 12.05
N MET A 28 -6.30 -7.71 11.68
CA MET A 28 -6.63 -6.39 11.13
C MET A 28 -7.22 -6.48 9.71
N VAL A 29 -6.71 -7.38 8.87
CA VAL A 29 -7.26 -7.65 7.54
C VAL A 29 -8.66 -8.28 7.65
N GLU A 30 -8.88 -9.16 8.62
CA GLU A 30 -10.21 -9.72 8.91
C GLU A 30 -11.18 -8.68 9.50
N SER A 31 -10.70 -7.72 10.30
CA SER A 31 -11.55 -6.69 10.92
C SER A 31 -12.04 -5.61 9.94
N ASP A 32 -11.45 -5.50 8.75
CA ASP A 32 -11.94 -4.66 7.64
C ASP A 32 -12.89 -5.41 6.69
N SER A 33 -13.17 -6.69 6.97
CA SER A 33 -14.07 -7.52 6.17
C SER A 33 -15.47 -7.61 6.78
N ALA A 34 -16.30 -6.61 6.45
CA ALA A 34 -17.72 -6.86 6.20
C ALA A 34 -17.86 -7.63 4.84
N PRO A 35 -18.89 -8.48 4.68
CA PRO A 35 -18.72 -9.88 4.25
C PRO A 35 -18.54 -10.17 2.75
N LYS A 36 -17.95 -11.36 2.48
CA LYS A 36 -17.94 -12.09 1.21
C LYS A 36 -19.30 -12.10 0.48
N GLU A 37 -19.27 -11.74 -0.81
CA GLU A 37 -19.91 -12.37 -2.00
C GLU A 37 -19.75 -11.34 -3.14
N VAL A 38 -19.07 -11.58 -4.27
CA VAL A 38 -19.39 -12.53 -5.35
C VAL A 38 -18.10 -12.84 -6.14
N PRO A 39 -17.86 -14.09 -6.58
CA PRO A 39 -16.78 -14.40 -7.51
C PRO A 39 -17.16 -13.95 -8.93
N ALA A 40 -16.55 -12.87 -9.41
CA ALA A 40 -16.61 -12.50 -10.82
C ALA A 40 -15.23 -12.69 -11.45
N THR A 41 -15.06 -13.88 -12.00
CA THR A 41 -14.14 -14.25 -13.08
C THR A 41 -14.00 -13.16 -14.15
N LYS A 42 -12.83 -13.16 -14.80
CA LYS A 42 -12.39 -12.43 -16.02
C LYS A 42 -11.88 -11.00 -15.75
N THR A 43 -10.65 -10.67 -16.12
CA THR A 43 -10.03 -10.98 -17.42
C THR A 43 -8.51 -10.91 -17.30
N GLU A 44 -7.82 -11.98 -17.72
CA GLU A 44 -6.48 -11.86 -18.28
C GLU A 44 -6.45 -10.73 -19.30
N THR A 45 -5.73 -9.65 -19.02
CA THR A 45 -5.16 -8.87 -20.10
C THR A 45 -3.73 -8.55 -19.74
N ALA A 46 -2.87 -9.17 -20.53
CA ALA A 46 -1.44 -9.12 -20.44
C ALA A 46 -0.89 -7.71 -20.67
N LYS A 47 0.31 -7.50 -20.11
CA LYS A 47 1.36 -6.58 -20.59
C LYS A 47 0.99 -5.09 -20.64
N GLU A 48 1.27 -4.41 -19.55
CA GLU A 48 2.01 -3.15 -19.51
C GLU A 48 2.53 -2.98 -18.08
N PRO A 49 3.51 -2.09 -17.79
CA PRO A 49 4.10 -1.99 -16.45
C PRO A 49 3.02 -1.55 -15.46
N ASP A 50 2.35 -2.54 -14.87
CA ASP A 50 1.04 -2.36 -14.27
C ASP A 50 1.22 -1.86 -12.85
N ILE A 51 1.41 -0.54 -12.69
CA ILE A 51 1.40 0.06 -11.36
C ILE A 51 -0.02 -0.11 -10.82
N PRO A 52 -0.21 -0.84 -9.70
CA PRO A 52 -1.53 -1.06 -9.16
C PRO A 52 -2.07 0.27 -8.65
N LEU A 53 -3.29 0.60 -9.07
CA LEU A 53 -4.02 1.81 -8.70
C LEU A 53 -4.06 2.02 -7.18
N GLU A 54 -4.10 0.92 -6.45
CA GLU A 54 -4.09 0.84 -4.99
C GLU A 54 -2.81 1.38 -4.36
N LYS A 55 -1.65 1.08 -4.95
CA LYS A 55 -0.36 1.58 -4.45
C LYS A 55 -0.23 3.08 -4.67
N VAL A 56 -0.75 3.59 -5.79
CA VAL A 56 -0.77 5.02 -6.08
C VAL A 56 -1.74 5.75 -5.13
N ARG A 57 -2.92 5.17 -4.86
CA ARG A 57 -3.85 5.70 -3.85
C ARG A 57 -3.23 5.75 -2.46
N MET A 58 -2.50 4.71 -2.06
CA MET A 58 -1.85 4.65 -0.74
C MET A 58 -0.85 5.80 -0.58
N VAL A 59 0.06 5.99 -1.54
CA VAL A 59 1.06 7.08 -1.48
C VAL A 59 0.37 8.45 -1.48
N LEU A 60 -0.60 8.68 -2.35
CA LEU A 60 -1.33 9.95 -2.39
C LEU A 60 -2.13 10.20 -1.11
N ALA A 61 -2.71 9.15 -0.51
CA ALA A 61 -3.46 9.23 0.75
C ALA A 61 -2.54 9.58 1.91
N GLU A 62 -1.35 8.99 1.99
CA GLU A 62 -0.33 9.32 2.99
C GLU A 62 0.09 10.80 2.88
N LYS A 63 0.36 11.28 1.66
CA LYS A 63 0.66 12.71 1.41
C LYS A 63 -0.53 13.62 1.75
N SER A 64 -1.75 13.19 1.45
CA SER A 64 -2.98 13.91 1.81
C SER A 64 -3.15 13.99 3.34
N GLN A 65 -2.84 12.92 4.07
CA GLN A 65 -2.87 12.89 5.55
C GLN A 65 -1.82 13.82 6.16
N LEU A 66 -0.66 13.98 5.52
CA LEU A 66 0.35 14.97 5.89
C LEU A 66 -0.07 16.43 5.62
N GLY A 67 -1.30 16.67 5.14
CA GLY A 67 -1.84 18.00 4.89
C GLY A 67 -1.70 18.48 3.44
N PHE A 68 -1.13 17.66 2.55
CA PHE A 68 -0.89 18.02 1.16
C PHE A 68 -2.07 17.70 0.21
N THR A 69 -3.28 17.53 0.74
CA THR A 69 -4.50 17.17 -0.01
C THR A 69 -4.76 18.06 -1.23
N ALA A 70 -4.53 19.38 -1.11
CA ALA A 70 -4.73 20.32 -2.21
C ALA A 70 -3.74 20.08 -3.36
N GLN A 71 -2.50 19.74 -3.03
CA GLN A 71 -1.42 19.52 -3.98
C GLN A 71 -1.56 18.16 -4.66
N VAL A 72 -1.93 17.12 -3.89
CA VAL A 72 -2.34 15.80 -4.41
C VAL A 72 -3.47 15.94 -5.43
N ARG A 73 -4.52 16.70 -5.12
CA ARG A 73 -5.63 16.95 -6.05
C ARG A 73 -5.18 17.74 -7.28
N GLY A 74 -4.27 18.70 -7.10
CA GLY A 74 -3.65 19.44 -8.19
C GLY A 74 -2.86 18.54 -9.14
N ILE A 75 -2.10 17.57 -8.62
CA ILE A 75 -1.38 16.58 -9.43
C ILE A 75 -2.36 15.80 -10.30
N ILE A 76 -3.39 15.19 -9.70
CA ILE A 76 -4.39 14.40 -10.45
C ILE A 76 -5.06 15.27 -11.54
N GLY A 77 -5.39 16.52 -11.21
CA GLY A 77 -5.93 17.50 -12.14
C GLY A 77 -4.99 17.85 -13.31
N LYS A 78 -3.67 17.88 -13.10
CA LYS A 78 -2.67 18.09 -14.17
C LYS A 78 -2.72 16.99 -15.23
N TYR A 79 -3.06 15.78 -14.83
CA TYR A 79 -3.23 14.63 -15.74
C TYR A 79 -4.65 14.53 -16.31
N GLY A 80 -5.47 15.57 -16.16
CA GLY A 80 -6.76 15.71 -16.84
C GLY A 80 -7.94 15.04 -16.14
N ALA A 81 -7.79 14.65 -14.87
CA ALA A 81 -8.85 13.98 -14.12
C ALA A 81 -9.12 14.62 -12.76
N ASP A 82 -10.35 14.49 -12.27
CA ASP A 82 -10.72 14.92 -10.91
C ASP A 82 -10.39 13.86 -9.84
N LYS A 83 -10.19 12.61 -10.27
CA LYS A 83 -9.97 11.44 -9.41
C LYS A 83 -8.93 10.53 -10.03
N LEU A 84 -8.10 9.90 -9.21
CA LEU A 84 -7.09 8.95 -9.66
C LEU A 84 -7.67 7.77 -10.47
N SER A 85 -8.91 7.38 -10.19
CA SER A 85 -9.62 6.33 -10.94
C SER A 85 -10.00 6.73 -12.37
N ALA A 86 -9.98 8.02 -12.69
CA ALA A 86 -10.23 8.53 -14.02
C ALA A 86 -8.93 8.92 -14.76
N VAL A 87 -7.77 8.73 -14.12
CA VAL A 87 -6.47 8.89 -14.77
C VAL A 87 -6.06 7.56 -15.42
N ASP A 88 -5.52 7.65 -16.65
CA ASP A 88 -4.92 6.49 -17.32
C ASP A 88 -3.70 5.96 -16.56
N LYS A 89 -3.57 4.62 -16.51
CA LYS A 89 -2.44 3.92 -15.88
C LYS A 89 -1.08 4.39 -16.38
N ALA A 90 -0.99 4.86 -17.62
CA ALA A 90 0.23 5.44 -18.19
C ALA A 90 0.79 6.60 -17.35
N TYR A 91 -0.08 7.38 -16.69
CA TYR A 91 0.32 8.53 -15.88
C TYR A 91 0.54 8.18 -14.40
N TYR A 92 0.30 6.93 -13.98
CA TYR A 92 0.45 6.55 -12.57
C TYR A 92 1.90 6.66 -12.09
N ALA A 93 2.86 6.35 -12.96
CA ALA A 93 4.28 6.50 -12.66
C ALA A 93 4.65 7.97 -12.38
N ASP A 94 4.10 8.90 -13.15
CA ASP A 94 4.42 10.31 -13.04
C ASP A 94 3.69 10.96 -11.85
N ILE A 95 2.43 10.57 -11.61
CA ILE A 95 1.69 10.93 -10.39
C ILE A 95 2.43 10.48 -9.14
N LEU A 96 2.98 9.26 -9.14
CA LEU A 96 3.70 8.72 -7.99
C LEU A 96 4.97 9.52 -7.72
N LYS A 97 5.76 9.85 -8.76
CA LYS A 97 6.95 10.71 -8.62
C LYS A 97 6.58 12.09 -8.10
N ASP A 98 5.56 12.72 -8.65
CA ASP A 98 5.10 14.04 -8.22
C ASP A 98 4.64 14.01 -6.74
N ALA A 99 3.97 12.93 -6.34
CA ALA A 99 3.54 12.72 -4.95
C ALA A 99 4.72 12.45 -4.01
N GLU A 100 5.75 11.72 -4.44
CA GLU A 100 6.96 11.45 -3.65
C GLU A 100 7.75 12.72 -3.34
N VAL A 101 7.88 13.64 -4.32
CA VAL A 101 8.53 14.95 -4.15
C VAL A 101 7.78 15.83 -3.15
N LEU A 102 6.47 15.62 -3.05
CA LEU A 102 5.59 16.36 -2.17
C LEU A 102 5.87 16.04 -0.70
N GLY A 103 6.32 17.02 0.09
CA GLY A 103 6.68 16.82 1.50
C GLY A 103 8.12 16.35 1.75
N ASN A 104 8.97 16.25 0.71
CA ASN A 104 10.43 16.14 0.86
C ASN A 104 11.11 17.54 0.89
N GLY A 105 10.41 18.56 1.39
CA GLY A 105 10.88 19.95 1.47
C GLY A 105 10.88 20.47 2.89
#